data_AF-A0A3L7XB61-F1
#
_entry.id   AF-A0A3L7XB61-F1
#
_cell.length_a   1.000
_cell.length_b   1.000
_cell.length_c   1.000
_cell.angle_alpha   90.00
_cell.angle_beta   90.00
_cell.angle_gamma   90.00
#
_symmetry.space_group_name_H-M   'P 1'
#
loop_
_entity.id
_entity.type
_entity.pdbx_description
1 polymer ?
#
loop_
_entity_poly.entity_id
_entity_poly.type
_entity_poly.pdbx_seq_one_letter_code
_entity_poly.pdbx_strand_id
1 'polypeptide(L)'
;MPTLSYTQETMPKSSEEFQRQLAEAMAASNPIDDLLELAADLRCFEQKYEMASDEFYRKYKAGVLNEELQHCMEWASFYRMYSKTRRAIENALVRAAVYPEIEPAVSSHEMVIAEQEMVAA
;
A
#
# COMPACT_ATOMS: atom_id res chain seq x y z
N MET A 1 6.45 -5.30 1.68
CA MET A 1 7.05 -4.30 0.78
C MET A 1 7.59 -5.02 -0.44
N PRO A 2 7.35 -4.56 -1.67
CA PRO A 2 7.85 -5.22 -2.85
C PRO A 2 9.39 -5.20 -2.86
N THR A 3 10.00 -6.39 -2.86
CA THR A 3 11.45 -6.57 -2.88
C THR A 3 11.86 -7.02 -4.27
N LEU A 4 12.67 -6.20 -4.96
CA LEU A 4 13.25 -6.56 -6.25
C LEU A 4 14.60 -7.21 -6.01
N SER A 5 14.73 -8.48 -6.41
CA SER A 5 16.00 -9.20 -6.35
C SER A 5 16.58 -9.30 -7.76
N TYR A 6 17.77 -8.75 -7.96
CA TYR A 6 18.48 -8.77 -9.24
C TYR A 6 19.64 -9.75 -9.21
N THR A 7 19.74 -10.58 -10.25
CA THR A 7 20.93 -11.37 -10.58
C THR A 7 21.68 -10.71 -11.75
N GLN A 8 22.93 -11.12 -12.03
CA GLN A 8 23.72 -10.54 -13.14
C GLN A 8 23.01 -10.62 -14.51
N GLU A 9 22.09 -11.56 -14.68
CA GLU A 9 21.33 -11.77 -15.92
C GLU A 9 20.01 -10.99 -15.97
N THR A 10 19.47 -10.57 -14.82
CA THR A 10 18.18 -9.88 -14.69
C THR A 10 18.33 -8.39 -14.35
N MET A 11 19.56 -7.89 -14.29
CA MET A 11 19.85 -6.48 -14.02
C MET A 11 19.26 -5.59 -15.13
N PRO A 12 18.49 -4.53 -14.77
CA PRO A 12 17.88 -3.64 -15.74
C PRO A 12 18.97 -2.89 -16.49
N LYS A 13 18.86 -2.86 -17.82
CA LYS A 13 19.88 -2.25 -18.71
C LYS A 13 19.64 -0.75 -18.93
N SER A 14 18.50 -0.23 -18.44
CA SER A 14 18.08 1.16 -18.54
C SER A 14 17.26 1.58 -17.31
N SER A 15 17.27 2.88 -17.00
CA SER A 15 16.45 3.51 -15.95
C SER A 15 14.95 3.27 -16.16
N GLU A 16 14.49 3.30 -17.41
CA GLU A 16 13.07 3.09 -17.75
C GLU A 16 12.60 1.66 -17.46
N GLU A 17 13.46 0.67 -17.71
CA GLU A 17 13.16 -0.74 -17.45
C GLU A 17 13.05 -1.01 -15.95
N PHE A 18 13.94 -0.40 -15.15
CA PHE A 18 13.88 -0.43 -13.69
C PHE A 18 12.57 0.20 -13.18
N GLN A 19 12.21 1.38 -13.69
CA GLN A 19 10.97 2.06 -13.30
C GLN A 19 9.73 1.22 -13.61
N ARG A 20 9.70 0.56 -14.77
CA ARG A 20 8.60 -0.34 -15.14
C ARG A 20 8.50 -1.54 -14.21
N GLN A 21 9.62 -2.22 -13.94
CA GLN A 21 9.66 -3.37 -13.03
C GLN A 21 9.26 -2.99 -11.61
N LEU A 22 9.70 -1.81 -11.14
CA LEU A 22 9.30 -1.28 -9.84
C LEU A 22 7.80 -0.98 -9.80
N ALA A 23 7.26 -0.32 -10.83
CA ALA A 23 5.83 -0.03 -10.92
C ALA A 23 4.99 -1.30 -10.94
N GLU A 24 5.43 -2.34 -11.66
CA GLU A 24 4.76 -3.63 -11.74
C GLU A 24 4.79 -4.38 -10.40
N ALA A 25 5.95 -4.41 -9.72
CA ALA A 25 6.06 -4.99 -8.39
C ALA A 25 5.23 -4.24 -7.33
N MET A 26 5.14 -2.91 -7.45
CA MET A 26 4.25 -2.10 -6.61
C MET A 26 2.77 -2.32 -6.92
N ALA A 27 2.41 -2.56 -8.18
CA ALA A 27 1.04 -2.85 -8.58
C ALA A 27 0.59 -4.27 -8.16
N ALA A 28 1.52 -5.21 -8.11
CA ALA A 28 1.29 -6.56 -7.61
C ALA A 28 1.33 -6.63 -6.07
N SER A 29 1.77 -5.57 -5.38
CA SER A 29 1.83 -5.59 -3.92
C SER A 29 0.43 -5.48 -3.32
N ASN A 30 0.16 -6.33 -2.32
CA ASN A 30 -1.06 -6.23 -1.54
C ASN A 30 -0.82 -5.23 -0.40
N PRO A 31 -1.53 -4.09 -0.38
CA PRO A 31 -1.32 -3.06 0.65
C PRO A 31 -1.62 -3.58 2.06
N ILE A 32 -2.44 -4.63 2.21
CA ILE A 32 -2.70 -5.27 3.50
C ILE A 32 -1.47 -6.01 4.01
N ASP A 33 -0.78 -6.76 3.13
CA ASP A 33 0.43 -7.49 3.51
C ASP A 33 1.55 -6.51 3.88
N ASP A 34 1.68 -5.42 3.11
CA ASP A 34 2.59 -4.31 3.43
C ASP A 34 2.28 -3.68 4.80
N LEU A 35 0.99 -3.53 5.14
CA LEU A 35 0.59 -3.00 6.45
C LEU A 35 0.96 -3.96 7.59
N LEU A 36 0.76 -5.26 7.40
CA LEU A 36 1.06 -6.30 8.40
C LEU A 36 2.56 -6.42 8.66
N GLU A 37 3.38 -6.35 7.61
CA GLU A 37 4.84 -6.34 7.73
C GLU A 37 5.31 -5.12 8.53
N LEU A 38 4.83 -3.92 8.17
CA LEU A 38 5.16 -2.69 8.90
C LEU A 38 4.71 -2.73 10.37
N ALA A 39 3.57 -3.36 10.66
CA ALA A 39 3.10 -3.55 12.03
C ALA A 39 4.00 -4.51 12.82
N ALA A 40 4.50 -5.57 12.17
CA ALA A 40 5.45 -6.50 12.78
C ALA A 40 6.79 -5.81 13.08
N ASP A 41 7.31 -5.01 12.14
CA ASP A 41 8.53 -4.22 12.35
C ASP A 41 8.40 -3.26 13.52
N LEU A 42 7.30 -2.51 13.58
CA LEU A 42 7.02 -1.62 14.71
C LEU A 42 6.95 -2.38 16.04
N ARG A 43 6.37 -3.57 16.06
CA ARG A 43 6.32 -4.42 17.27
C ARG A 43 7.71 -4.87 17.72
N CYS A 44 8.64 -5.12 16.80
CA CYS A 44 10.03 -5.41 17.14
C CYS A 44 10.69 -4.21 17.86
N PHE A 45 10.40 -2.98 17.44
CA PHE A 45 10.84 -1.78 18.15
C PHE A 45 10.19 -1.67 19.54
N GLU A 46 8.89 -1.94 19.66
CA GLU A 46 8.20 -1.91 20.95
C GLU A 46 8.79 -2.90 21.95
N GLN A 47 9.14 -4.10 21.48
CA GLN A 47 9.81 -5.11 22.31
C GLN A 47 11.24 -4.72 22.64
N LYS A 48 12.00 -4.19 21.67
CA LYS A 48 13.40 -3.80 21.86
C LYS A 48 13.55 -2.64 22.85
N TYR A 49 12.60 -1.70 22.85
CA TYR A 49 12.63 -0.50 23.66
C TYR A 49 11.67 -0.53 24.86
N GLU A 50 10.95 -1.65 25.06
CA GLU A 50 9.91 -1.84 26.08
C GLU A 50 8.91 -0.66 26.16
N MET A 51 8.61 -0.07 25.01
CA MET A 51 7.87 1.18 24.91
C MET A 51 6.89 1.09 23.75
N ALA A 52 5.62 1.36 24.04
CA ALA A 52 4.59 1.34 23.02
C ALA A 52 4.82 2.44 21.97
N SER A 53 4.45 2.17 20.71
CA SER A 53 4.68 3.08 19.60
C SER A 53 4.04 4.47 19.79
N ASP A 54 2.95 4.55 20.56
CA ASP A 54 2.29 5.81 20.89
C ASP A 54 3.12 6.67 21.87
N GLU A 55 3.73 6.04 22.87
CA GLU A 55 4.65 6.69 23.80
C GLU A 55 5.94 7.12 23.08
N PHE A 56 6.46 6.25 22.21
CA PHE A 56 7.60 6.55 21.35
C PHE A 56 7.29 7.76 20.44
N TYR A 57 6.12 7.79 19.81
CA TYR A 57 5.67 8.90 18.99
C TYR A 57 5.59 10.22 19.77
N ARG A 58 5.07 10.18 21.00
CA ARG A 58 5.00 11.36 21.87
C ARG A 58 6.37 11.90 22.22
N LYS A 59 7.31 11.02 22.60
CA LYS A 59 8.70 11.42 22.89
C LYS A 59 9.38 11.98 21.64
N TYR A 60 9.12 11.38 20.47
CA TYR A 60 9.65 11.83 19.18
C TYR A 60 9.20 13.21 18.82
N LYS A 61 7.90 13.48 18.95
CA LYS A 61 7.35 14.80 18.71
C LYS A 61 7.83 15.85 19.70
N ALA A 62 8.16 15.44 20.93
CA ALA A 62 8.67 16.34 21.97
C ALA A 62 10.17 16.65 21.83
N GLY A 63 10.89 15.97 20.93
CA GLY A 63 12.34 16.15 20.76
C GLY A 63 13.16 15.64 21.95
N VAL A 64 12.60 14.79 22.80
CA VAL A 64 13.22 14.28 24.03
C VAL A 64 13.85 12.90 23.81
N LEU A 65 14.08 12.48 22.56
CA LEU A 65 14.85 11.26 22.31
C LEU A 65 16.32 11.57 22.55
N ASN A 66 16.77 11.26 23.76
CA ASN A 66 18.19 11.22 24.11
C ASN A 66 18.90 10.10 23.31
N GLU A 67 20.23 10.15 23.33
CA GLU A 67 21.18 9.29 22.59
C GLU A 67 20.91 7.77 22.69
N GLU A 68 20.08 7.30 23.64
CA GLU A 68 19.64 5.91 23.78
C GLU A 68 18.78 5.39 22.61
N LEU A 69 18.16 6.30 21.84
CA LEU A 69 17.35 5.92 20.69
C LEU A 69 18.08 6.13 19.36
N GLN A 70 19.20 5.45 19.25
CA GLN A 70 20.04 5.40 18.05
C GLN A 70 19.27 5.00 16.78
N HIS A 71 18.13 4.30 16.92
CA HIS A 71 17.24 3.87 15.82
C HIS A 71 15.93 4.66 15.71
N CYS A 72 15.82 5.83 16.34
CA CYS A 72 14.59 6.64 16.29
C CYS A 72 14.17 7.04 14.88
N MET A 73 15.12 7.33 13.99
CA MET A 73 14.85 7.72 12.61
C MET A 73 14.28 6.56 11.78
N GLU A 74 14.79 5.35 12.04
CA GLU A 74 14.34 4.12 11.39
C GLU A 74 12.91 3.79 11.83
N TRP A 75 12.66 3.76 13.14
CA TRP A 75 11.32 3.61 13.70
C TRP A 75 10.34 4.67 13.16
N ALA A 76 10.75 5.95 13.14
CA ALA A 76 9.88 7.04 12.67
C ALA A 76 9.52 6.88 11.19
N SER A 77 10.44 6.33 10.39
CA SER A 77 10.21 6.01 8.98
C SER A 77 9.19 4.89 8.84
N PHE A 78 9.35 3.79 9.57
CA PHE A 78 8.38 2.69 9.59
C PHE A 78 7.00 3.14 10.08
N TYR A 79 6.94 3.93 11.15
CA TYR A 79 5.69 4.44 11.71
C TYR A 79 4.95 5.37 10.74
N ARG A 80 5.69 6.21 10.02
CA ARG A 80 5.14 7.08 8.98
C ARG A 80 4.60 6.27 7.81
N MET A 81 5.33 5.24 7.36
CA MET A 81 4.89 4.35 6.29
C MET A 81 3.63 3.58 6.69
N TYR A 82 3.64 2.97 7.88
CA TYR A 82 2.48 2.28 8.46
C TYR A 82 1.24 3.18 8.47
N SER A 83 1.38 4.39 9.01
CA SER A 83 0.28 5.36 9.10
C SER A 83 -0.28 5.74 7.73
N LYS A 84 0.59 5.90 6.72
CA LYS A 84 0.18 6.23 5.35
C LYS A 84 -0.56 5.06 4.70
N THR A 85 -0.03 3.85 4.81
CA THR A 85 -0.61 2.62 4.25
C THR A 85 -1.97 2.34 4.90
N ARG A 86 -2.06 2.43 6.23
CA ARG A 86 -3.31 2.24 6.97
C ARG A 86 -4.38 3.20 6.48
N ARG A 87 -4.05 4.49 6.36
CA ARG A 87 -4.99 5.51 5.90
C ARG A 87 -5.43 5.29 4.44
N ALA A 88 -4.54 4.82 3.58
CA ALA A 88 -4.88 4.49 2.20
C ALA A 88 -5.90 3.34 2.14
N ILE A 89 -5.69 2.29 2.94
CA ILE A 89 -6.62 1.16 3.08
C ILE A 89 -7.96 1.62 3.66
N GLU A 90 -7.95 2.38 4.76
CA GLU A 90 -9.16 2.94 5.37
C GLU A 90 -9.98 3.73 4.35
N ASN A 91 -9.34 4.61 3.57
CA ASN A 91 -9.99 5.37 2.52
C ASN A 91 -10.56 4.49 1.40
N ALA A 92 -9.82 3.45 0.99
CA ALA A 92 -10.28 2.51 -0.04
C ALA A 92 -11.50 1.71 0.43
N LEU A 93 -11.49 1.24 1.68
CA LEU A 93 -12.61 0.54 2.31
C LEU A 93 -13.83 1.45 2.44
N VAL A 94 -13.65 2.69 2.90
CA VAL A 94 -14.74 3.68 2.97
C VAL A 94 -15.31 3.95 1.57
N ARG A 95 -14.47 4.12 0.56
CA ARG A 95 -14.92 4.31 -0.82
C ARG A 95 -15.73 3.11 -1.33
N ALA A 96 -15.25 1.89 -1.11
CA ALA A 96 -15.94 0.67 -1.50
C ALA A 96 -17.28 0.47 -0.76
N ALA A 97 -17.34 0.88 0.51
CA ALA A 97 -18.56 0.78 1.31
C ALA A 97 -19.61 1.85 0.94
N VAL A 98 -19.19 3.04 0.52
CA VAL A 98 -20.09 4.17 0.16
C VAL A 98 -20.50 4.13 -1.30
N TYR A 99 -19.61 3.69 -2.19
CA TYR A 99 -19.88 3.44 -3.60
C TYR A 99 -19.55 1.97 -3.90
N PRO A 100 -20.45 1.02 -3.61
CA PRO A 100 -20.33 -0.29 -4.22
C PRO A 100 -20.28 -0.04 -5.73
N GLU A 101 -19.25 -0.53 -6.42
CA GLU A 101 -19.17 -0.43 -7.87
C GLU A 101 -20.49 -0.94 -8.42
N ILE A 102 -21.31 -0.03 -8.95
CA ILE A 102 -22.44 -0.40 -9.76
C ILE A 102 -21.78 -1.03 -10.98
N GLU A 103 -21.86 -2.36 -11.10
CA GLU A 103 -21.54 -3.05 -12.36
C GLU A 103 -22.11 -2.19 -13.48
N PRO A 104 -21.35 -1.87 -14.55
CA PRO A 104 -21.91 -1.10 -15.64
C PRO A 104 -23.12 -1.89 -16.12
N ALA A 105 -24.31 -1.40 -15.77
CA ALA A 105 -25.56 -1.90 -16.29
C ALA A 105 -25.36 -1.87 -17.79
N VAL A 106 -25.33 -3.07 -18.40
CA VAL A 106 -25.30 -3.25 -19.84
C VAL A 106 -26.27 -2.22 -20.38
N SER A 107 -25.70 -1.20 -21.02
CA SER A 107 -26.45 -0.01 -21.40
C SER A 107 -27.61 -0.51 -22.22
N SER A 108 -28.84 -0.16 -21.82
CA SER A 108 -30.09 -0.58 -22.47
C SER A 108 -30.13 -0.25 -23.97
N HIS A 109 -29.12 0.46 -24.48
CA HIS A 109 -28.85 0.68 -25.88
C HIS A 109 -28.43 -0.58 -26.66
N GLU A 110 -27.72 -1.55 -26.07
CA GLU A 110 -27.33 -2.79 -26.78
C GLU A 110 -28.48 -3.80 -26.89
N MET A 111 -29.47 -3.74 -26.00
CA MET A 111 -30.63 -4.64 -26.04
C MET A 111 -31.62 -4.30 -27.16
N VAL A 112 -31.70 -3.02 -27.56
CA VAL A 112 -32.60 -2.56 -28.65
C VAL A 112 -32.07 -2.95 -30.03
N ILE A 113 -30.75 -3.04 -30.20
CA ILE A 113 -30.14 -3.41 -31.49
C ILE A 113 -30.36 -4.90 -31.76
N ALA A 114 -30.24 -5.76 -30.73
CA ALA A 114 -30.45 -7.20 -30.87
C ALA A 114 -31.92 -7.58 -31.18
N GLU A 115 -32.91 -6.85 -30.65
CA GLU A 115 -34.32 -7.09 -31.00
C GLU A 115 -34.66 -6.59 -32.42
N GLN A 116 -34.02 -5.54 -32.93
CA GLN A 116 -34.30 -5.04 -34.28
C GLN A 116 -33.70 -5.92 -35.39
N GLU A 117 -32.56 -6.58 -35.16
CA GLU A 117 -31.98 -7.49 -36.16
C GLU A 117 -32.72 -8.85 -36.24
N MET A 118 -33.39 -9.28 -35.17
CA MET A 118 -34.12 -10.57 -35.17
C MET A 118 -35.51 -10.50 -35.82
N VAL A 119 -36.09 -9.30 -35.98
CA VAL A 119 -37.39 -9.10 -36.64
C VAL A 119 -37.25 -8.85 -38.15
N ALA A 120 -36.02 -8.66 -38.65
CA ALA A 120 -35.73 -8.38 -40.05
C ALA A 120 -35.17 -9.58 -40.86
N ALA A 121 -35.07 -10.76 -40.25
CA ALA A 121 -34.63 -12.02 -40.89
C ALA A 121 -35.80 -13.00 -41.06
#